data_AF-A0A3R9RG86-F1
#
_entry.id   AF-A0A3R9RG86-F1
#
_cell.length_a   1.000
_cell.length_b   1.000
_cell.length_c   1.000
_cell.angle_alpha   90.00
_cell.angle_beta   90.00
_cell.angle_gamma   90.00
#
_symmetry.space_group_name_H-M   'P 1'
#
loop_
_entity.id
_entity.type
_entity.pdbx_description
1 polymer ?
#
loop_
_entity_poly.entity_id
_entity_poly.type
_entity_poly.pdbx_seq_one_letter_code
_entity_poly.pdbx_strand_id
1 'polypeptide(L)'
;MAKPITQIDVQEKTEKEQKQQIHEDILNQIADNHDSIQTTLEIVEELQQAGILDMIKGLLRMRGQIGSISIDKINQPSMHHLIKNSFHMVEFVGKVEPDELEKMMNGMMKGMERLSKETEKTGDTGMWGLIKTMRDPHVLTALSYMTAFLNGFGEEMVNKETQ
;
A
#
# COMPACT_ATOMS: atom_id res chain seq x y z
N MET A 1 61.03 -49.07 1.47
CA MET A 1 60.47 -48.35 2.64
C MET A 1 60.48 -46.87 2.31
N ALA A 2 59.32 -46.20 2.27
CA ALA A 2 59.21 -44.77 1.96
C ALA A 2 59.31 -43.94 3.24
N LYS A 3 60.02 -42.80 3.19
CA LYS A 3 60.19 -41.88 4.33
C LYS A 3 58.90 -41.05 4.54
N PRO A 4 58.51 -40.75 5.79
CA PRO A 4 57.30 -39.99 6.07
C PRO A 4 57.45 -38.53 5.65
N ILE A 5 56.36 -37.96 5.15
CA ILE A 5 56.25 -36.56 4.76
C ILE A 5 55.93 -35.76 6.03
N THR A 6 56.87 -34.93 6.52
CA THR A 6 56.78 -34.22 7.80
C THR A 6 56.45 -32.74 7.69
N GLN A 7 55.93 -32.26 6.56
CA GLN A 7 55.53 -30.87 6.43
C GLN A 7 54.33 -30.75 5.50
N ILE A 8 53.16 -30.51 6.11
CA ILE A 8 51.99 -29.99 5.41
C ILE A 8 52.03 -28.48 5.67
N ASP A 9 52.47 -27.72 4.68
CA ASP A 9 52.39 -26.26 4.69
C ASP A 9 50.94 -25.88 4.36
N VAL A 10 50.13 -25.71 5.42
CA VAL A 10 48.79 -25.14 5.26
C VAL A 10 48.98 -23.65 5.05
N GLN A 11 49.01 -23.24 3.79
CA GLN A 11 48.97 -21.84 3.38
C GLN A 11 47.64 -21.23 3.84
N GLU A 12 47.61 -20.70 5.06
CA GLU A 12 46.50 -19.90 5.58
C GLU A 12 46.45 -18.60 4.75
N LYS A 13 45.53 -18.55 3.77
CA LYS A 13 45.32 -17.37 2.92
C LYS A 13 45.14 -16.13 3.81
N THR A 14 46.00 -15.14 3.62
CA THR A 14 45.97 -13.90 4.39
C THR A 14 44.66 -13.15 4.11
N GLU A 15 44.08 -12.40 5.07
CA GLU A 15 42.82 -11.65 4.86
C GLU A 15 42.80 -10.78 3.59
N LYS A 16 43.97 -10.27 3.17
CA LYS A 16 44.14 -9.53 1.92
C LYS A 16 43.93 -10.39 0.67
N GLU A 17 44.46 -11.60 0.65
CA GLU A 17 44.33 -12.55 -0.46
C GLU A 17 42.89 -13.08 -0.56
N GLN A 18 42.22 -13.27 0.58
CA GLN A 18 40.80 -13.62 0.60
C GLN A 18 39.93 -12.49 0.05
N LYS A 19 40.18 -11.23 0.44
CA LYS A 19 39.48 -10.07 -0.12
C LYS A 19 39.71 -9.95 -1.62
N GLN A 20 40.94 -10.11 -2.10
CA GLN A 20 41.25 -10.06 -3.53
C GLN A 20 40.54 -11.15 -4.32
N GLN A 21 40.50 -12.38 -3.82
CA GLN A 21 39.75 -13.47 -4.45
C GLN A 21 38.25 -13.20 -4.49
N ILE A 22 37.67 -12.68 -3.39
CA ILE A 22 36.25 -12.30 -3.38
C ILE A 22 35.97 -11.20 -4.40
N HIS A 23 36.86 -10.22 -4.54
CA HIS A 23 36.72 -9.18 -5.56
C HIS A 23 36.76 -9.75 -6.98
N GLU A 24 37.72 -10.62 -7.28
CA GLU A 24 37.82 -11.27 -8.59
C GLU A 24 36.61 -12.17 -8.89
N ASP A 25 36.17 -12.97 -7.92
CA ASP A 25 34.98 -13.83 -8.06
C ASP A 25 33.71 -13.01 -8.31
N ILE A 26 33.51 -11.90 -7.59
CA ILE A 26 32.37 -11.01 -7.82
C ILE A 26 32.45 -10.38 -9.21
N LEU A 27 33.62 -9.91 -9.63
CA LEU A 27 33.80 -9.33 -10.97
C LEU A 27 33.53 -10.34 -12.08
N ASN A 28 34.00 -11.58 -11.91
CA ASN A 28 33.74 -12.66 -12.86
C ASN A 28 32.25 -13.01 -12.89
N GLN A 29 31.59 -13.15 -11.74
CA GLN A 29 30.14 -13.40 -11.69
C GLN A 29 29.33 -12.27 -12.32
N ILE A 30 29.75 -11.01 -12.14
CA ILE A 30 29.10 -9.86 -12.78
C ILE A 30 29.30 -9.90 -14.30
N ALA A 31 30.51 -10.21 -14.76
CA ALA A 31 30.81 -10.31 -16.18
C ALA A 31 30.03 -11.46 -16.85
N ASP A 32 29.98 -12.62 -16.21
CA ASP A 32 29.30 -13.81 -16.70
C ASP A 32 27.76 -13.64 -16.72
N ASN A 33 27.21 -12.79 -15.85
CA ASN A 33 25.77 -12.54 -15.73
C ASN A 33 25.38 -11.11 -16.15
N HIS A 34 26.20 -10.47 -17.01
CA HIS A 34 26.04 -9.08 -17.42
C HIS A 34 24.59 -8.72 -17.78
N ASP A 35 23.95 -9.49 -18.66
CA ASP A 35 22.61 -9.18 -19.17
C ASP A 35 21.52 -9.29 -18.09
N SER A 36 21.63 -10.29 -17.21
CA SER A 36 20.70 -10.47 -16.09
C SER A 36 20.83 -9.35 -15.05
N ILE A 37 22.06 -8.91 -14.78
CA ILE A 37 22.33 -7.79 -13.87
C ILE A 37 21.83 -6.49 -14.48
N GLN A 38 22.10 -6.27 -15.76
CA GLN A 38 21.59 -5.10 -16.48
C GLN A 38 20.06 -5.04 -16.42
N THR A 39 19.37 -6.14 -16.75
CA THR A 39 17.90 -6.22 -16.69
C THR A 39 17.40 -5.91 -15.27
N THR A 40 18.07 -6.42 -14.24
CA THR A 40 17.70 -6.15 -12.85
C THR A 40 17.87 -4.68 -12.49
N LEU A 41 18.96 -4.05 -12.94
CA LEU A 41 19.20 -2.62 -12.73
C LEU A 41 18.16 -1.76 -13.45
N GLU A 42 17.78 -2.11 -14.68
CA GLU A 42 16.72 -1.44 -15.43
C GLU A 42 15.38 -1.50 -14.69
N ILE A 43 14.99 -2.68 -14.17
CA ILE A 43 13.77 -2.83 -13.36
C ILE A 43 13.86 -1.95 -12.10
N VAL A 44 14.98 -1.97 -11.38
CA VAL A 44 15.17 -1.15 -10.17
C VAL A 44 15.08 0.34 -10.50
N GLU A 45 15.60 0.75 -11.65
CA GLU A 45 15.53 2.13 -12.12
C GLU A 45 14.09 2.54 -12.45
N GLU A 46 13.34 1.71 -13.20
CA GLU A 46 11.92 1.96 -13.47
C GLU A 46 11.10 2.09 -12.17
N LEU A 47 11.33 1.21 -11.20
CA LEU A 47 10.68 1.26 -9.90
C LEU A 47 11.05 2.53 -9.10
N GLN A 48 12.28 3.03 -9.24
CA GLN A 48 12.71 4.29 -8.62
C GLN A 48 12.06 5.49 -9.30
N GLN A 49 11.99 5.52 -10.63
CA GLN A 49 11.36 6.59 -11.41
C GLN A 49 9.85 6.66 -11.16
N ALA A 50 9.18 5.50 -10.98
CA ALA A 50 7.78 5.41 -10.61
C ALA A 50 7.50 5.77 -9.14
N GLY A 51 8.52 6.09 -8.33
CA GLY A 51 8.37 6.41 -6.90
C GLY A 51 8.03 5.22 -6.00
N ILE A 52 8.01 4.00 -6.54
CA ILE A 52 7.66 2.77 -5.80
C ILE A 52 8.72 2.48 -4.74
N LEU A 53 10.01 2.64 -5.08
CA LEU A 53 11.07 2.44 -4.10
C LEU A 53 10.98 3.43 -2.92
N ASP A 54 10.55 4.68 -3.16
CA ASP A 54 10.41 5.66 -2.10
C ASP A 54 9.21 5.37 -1.20
N MET A 55 8.13 4.83 -1.77
CA MET A 55 6.99 4.31 -1.00
C MET A 55 7.44 3.14 -0.10
N ILE A 56 8.16 2.16 -0.65
CA ILE A 56 8.70 1.02 0.12
C ILE A 56 9.64 1.51 1.22
N LYS A 57 10.56 2.44 0.92
CA LYS A 57 11.44 3.06 1.92
C LYS A 57 10.65 3.76 3.03
N GLY A 58 9.58 4.48 2.68
CA GLY A 58 8.67 5.14 3.62
C GLY A 58 8.00 4.15 4.56
N LEU A 59 7.44 3.07 4.01
CA LEU A 59 6.82 1.98 4.78
C LEU A 59 7.81 1.30 5.72
N LEU A 60 9.03 1.01 5.25
CA LEU A 60 10.09 0.39 6.06
C LEU A 60 10.57 1.30 7.19
N ARG A 61 10.60 2.63 6.99
CA ARG A 61 10.89 3.59 8.08
C ARG A 61 9.81 3.59 9.15
N MET A 62 8.56 3.30 8.79
CA MET A 62 7.43 3.20 9.72
C MET A 62 7.36 1.86 10.47
N ARG A 63 8.33 0.95 10.31
CA ARG A 63 8.38 -0.39 10.95
C ARG A 63 8.10 -0.43 12.46
N GLY A 64 8.31 0.67 13.18
CA GLY A 64 8.00 0.75 14.61
C GLY A 64 6.50 0.72 14.94
N GLN A 65 5.64 1.07 13.98
CA GLN A 65 4.17 1.10 14.13
C GLN A 65 3.47 -0.07 13.43
N ILE A 66 4.12 -0.67 12.43
CA ILE A 66 3.59 -1.83 11.69
C ILE A 66 4.14 -3.10 12.35
N GLY A 67 3.49 -3.50 13.44
CA GLY A 67 3.88 -4.68 14.23
C GLY A 67 3.98 -5.95 13.38
N SER A 68 5.06 -6.72 13.61
CA SER A 68 5.25 -8.16 13.35
C SER A 68 4.34 -8.82 12.29
N ILE A 69 4.33 -8.29 11.06
CA ILE A 69 3.79 -9.04 9.93
C ILE A 69 4.80 -10.14 9.62
N SER A 70 4.61 -11.32 10.22
CA SER A 70 5.39 -12.51 9.92
C SER A 70 5.21 -12.89 8.44
N ILE A 71 6.30 -13.27 7.77
CA ILE A 71 6.29 -13.80 6.40
C ILE A 71 5.28 -14.97 6.26
N ASP A 72 5.08 -15.75 7.31
CA ASP A 72 4.11 -16.85 7.35
C ASP A 72 2.65 -16.40 7.13
N LYS A 73 2.31 -15.15 7.45
CA LYS A 73 0.96 -14.59 7.20
C LYS A 73 0.79 -14.06 5.78
N ILE A 74 1.89 -13.81 5.06
CA ILE A 74 1.84 -13.29 3.67
C ILE A 74 1.32 -14.36 2.71
N ASN A 75 1.61 -15.63 2.95
CA ASN A 75 1.14 -16.74 2.11
C ASN A 75 -0.32 -17.16 2.41
N GLN A 76 -1.03 -16.48 3.30
CA GLN A 76 -2.42 -16.80 3.55
C GLN A 76 -3.32 -16.32 2.39
N PRO A 77 -4.42 -17.02 2.08
CA PRO A 77 -5.40 -16.56 1.09
C PRO A 77 -5.96 -15.16 1.42
N SER A 78 -6.07 -14.84 2.71
CA SER A 78 -6.45 -13.51 3.20
C SER A 78 -5.52 -12.42 2.66
N MET A 79 -4.21 -12.66 2.58
CA MET A 79 -3.26 -11.69 2.04
C MET A 79 -3.44 -11.47 0.54
N HIS A 80 -3.76 -12.52 -0.21
CA HIS A 80 -4.05 -12.41 -1.64
C HIS A 80 -5.28 -11.52 -1.87
N HIS A 81 -6.33 -11.68 -1.07
CA HIS A 81 -7.51 -10.82 -1.11
C HIS A 81 -7.19 -9.38 -0.71
N LEU A 82 -6.37 -9.16 0.32
CA LEU A 82 -5.98 -7.81 0.75
C LEU A 82 -5.17 -7.09 -0.33
N ILE A 83 -4.21 -7.76 -0.96
CA ILE A 83 -3.42 -7.18 -2.06
C ILE A 83 -4.34 -6.85 -3.23
N LYS A 84 -5.17 -7.81 -3.65
CA LYS A 84 -6.10 -7.63 -4.77
C LYS A 84 -7.08 -6.47 -4.52
N ASN A 85 -7.65 -6.40 -3.33
CA ASN A 85 -8.59 -5.34 -2.97
C ASN A 85 -7.91 -3.98 -2.82
N SER A 86 -6.65 -3.94 -2.35
CA SER A 86 -5.86 -2.71 -2.30
C SER A 86 -5.62 -2.13 -3.70
N PHE A 87 -5.29 -2.98 -4.68
CA PHE A 87 -5.16 -2.53 -6.08
C PHE A 87 -6.47 -1.98 -6.64
N HIS A 88 -7.58 -2.70 -6.43
CA HIS A 88 -8.90 -2.19 -6.85
C HIS A 88 -9.27 -0.87 -6.15
N MET A 89 -8.87 -0.67 -4.89
CA MET A 89 -9.08 0.59 -4.17
C MET A 89 -8.26 1.73 -4.79
N VAL A 90 -6.98 1.49 -5.09
CA VAL A 90 -6.12 2.48 -5.76
C VAL A 90 -6.68 2.84 -7.13
N GLU A 91 -7.09 1.83 -7.91
CA GLU A 91 -7.72 2.04 -9.21
C GLU A 91 -9.04 2.81 -9.09
N PHE A 92 -9.88 2.48 -8.10
CA PHE A 92 -11.12 3.19 -7.83
C PHE A 92 -10.84 4.66 -7.51
N VAL A 93 -9.95 4.94 -6.57
CA VAL A 93 -9.56 6.33 -6.21
C VAL A 93 -9.00 7.07 -7.42
N GLY A 94 -8.20 6.41 -8.27
CA GLY A 94 -7.66 7.00 -9.49
C GLY A 94 -8.69 7.28 -10.60
N LYS A 95 -9.86 6.64 -10.56
CA LYS A 95 -10.98 6.88 -11.50
C LYS A 95 -11.93 8.00 -11.05
N VAL A 96 -11.91 8.37 -9.77
CA VAL A 96 -12.73 9.48 -9.25
C VAL A 96 -12.11 10.79 -9.70
N GLU A 97 -12.95 11.73 -10.13
CA GLU A 97 -12.50 13.07 -10.50
C GLU A 97 -11.93 13.79 -9.27
N PRO A 98 -10.73 14.41 -9.34
CA PRO A 98 -10.07 15.01 -8.18
C PRO A 98 -10.90 16.03 -7.40
N ASP A 99 -11.61 16.93 -8.08
CA ASP A 99 -12.43 17.97 -7.43
C ASP A 99 -13.64 17.35 -6.70
N GLU A 100 -14.26 16.31 -7.29
CA GLU A 100 -15.33 15.54 -6.66
C GLU A 100 -14.85 14.80 -5.40
N LEU A 101 -13.68 14.16 -5.47
CA LEU A 101 -13.07 13.48 -4.34
C LEU A 101 -12.78 14.47 -3.20
N GLU A 102 -12.17 15.62 -3.51
CA GLU A 102 -11.90 16.67 -2.54
C GLU A 102 -13.19 17.18 -1.89
N LYS A 103 -14.22 17.45 -2.69
CA LYS A 103 -15.53 17.91 -2.20
C LYS A 103 -16.17 16.89 -1.26
N MET A 104 -16.10 15.59 -1.57
CA MET A 104 -16.61 14.53 -0.71
C MET A 104 -15.84 14.44 0.61
N MET A 105 -14.51 14.48 0.55
CA MET A 105 -13.65 14.46 1.74
C MET A 105 -13.91 15.67 2.65
N ASN A 106 -14.00 16.86 2.07
CA ASN A 106 -14.32 18.10 2.79
C ASN A 106 -15.72 18.04 3.42
N GLY A 107 -16.71 17.49 2.69
CA GLY A 107 -18.05 17.27 3.21
C GLY A 107 -18.06 16.33 4.42
N MET A 108 -17.32 15.22 4.34
CA MET A 108 -17.17 14.26 5.44
C MET A 108 -16.51 14.89 6.66
N MET A 109 -15.41 15.63 6.49
CA MET A 109 -14.73 16.33 7.59
C MET A 109 -15.66 17.33 8.28
N LYS A 110 -16.39 18.15 7.51
CA LYS A 110 -17.37 19.10 8.05
C LYS A 110 -18.52 18.39 8.78
N GLY A 111 -18.96 17.24 8.29
CA GLY A 111 -19.97 16.40 8.94
C GLY A 111 -19.50 15.90 10.30
N MET A 112 -18.27 15.38 10.40
CA MET A 112 -17.68 14.94 11.67
C MET A 112 -17.49 16.10 12.65
N GLU A 113 -17.01 17.25 12.18
CA GLU A 113 -16.88 18.47 13.00
C GLU A 113 -18.23 18.93 13.55
N ARG A 114 -19.29 18.84 12.74
CA ARG A 114 -20.64 19.20 13.17
C ARG A 114 -21.21 18.19 14.16
N LEU A 115 -20.97 16.90 13.94
CA LEU A 115 -21.37 15.83 14.85
C LEU A 115 -20.75 16.05 16.24
N SER A 116 -19.45 16.33 16.32
CA SER A 116 -18.78 16.56 17.60
C SER A 116 -19.32 17.79 18.35
N LYS A 117 -19.75 18.83 17.63
CA LYS A 117 -20.33 20.06 18.22
C LYS A 117 -21.80 19.89 18.66
N GLU A 118 -22.56 19.03 17.99
CA GLU A 118 -23.97 18.78 18.34
C GLU A 118 -24.10 17.75 19.49
N THR A 119 -23.15 16.82 19.65
CA THR A 119 -23.12 15.90 20.81
C THR A 119 -22.96 16.60 22.16
N GLU A 120 -22.48 17.84 22.18
CA GLU A 120 -22.42 18.69 23.38
C GLU A 120 -23.78 19.32 23.75
N LYS A 121 -24.75 19.30 22.83
CA LYS A 121 -26.10 19.86 23.02
C LYS A 121 -27.11 18.73 23.20
N THR A 122 -27.14 18.15 24.40
CA THR A 122 -28.19 17.20 24.80
C THR A 122 -29.52 17.93 25.02
N GLY A 123 -30.27 18.16 23.93
CA GLY A 123 -31.63 18.69 23.98
C GLY A 123 -32.52 17.92 23.02
N ASP A 124 -33.55 17.27 23.55
CA ASP A 124 -34.50 16.41 22.83
C ASP A 124 -34.94 17.02 21.51
N THR A 125 -34.41 16.49 20.41
CA THR A 125 -34.94 16.80 19.08
C THR A 125 -36.26 16.04 18.94
N GLY A 126 -37.36 16.66 19.37
CA GLY A 126 -38.71 16.14 19.17
C GLY A 126 -39.07 16.02 17.68
N MET A 127 -40.17 15.34 17.37
CA MET A 127 -40.63 15.08 15.99
C MET A 127 -40.71 16.35 15.10
N TRP A 128 -41.08 17.49 15.70
CA TRP A 128 -41.08 18.79 15.04
C TRP A 128 -39.69 19.30 14.66
N GLY A 129 -38.68 19.04 15.49
CA GLY A 129 -37.29 19.37 15.22
C GLY A 129 -36.76 18.58 14.02
N LEU A 130 -37.12 17.29 13.91
CA LEU A 130 -36.75 16.45 12.76
C LEU A 130 -37.36 16.98 11.45
N ILE A 131 -38.63 17.35 11.46
CA ILE A 131 -39.29 17.94 10.28
C ILE A 131 -38.61 19.25 9.89
N LYS A 132 -38.22 20.08 10.86
CA LYS A 132 -37.48 21.32 10.59
C LYS A 132 -36.11 21.03 9.98
N THR A 133 -35.38 20.05 10.51
CA THR A 133 -34.08 19.60 9.98
C THR A 133 -34.20 19.06 8.58
N MET A 134 -35.24 18.28 8.27
CA MET A 134 -35.48 17.78 6.91
C MET A 134 -35.83 18.88 5.90
N ARG A 135 -36.26 20.06 6.36
CA ARG A 135 -36.50 21.23 5.50
C ARG A 135 -35.26 22.13 5.37
N ASP A 136 -34.18 21.83 6.07
CA ASP A 136 -32.92 22.56 5.94
C ASP A 136 -32.32 22.34 4.54
N PRO A 137 -31.92 23.41 3.83
CA PRO A 137 -31.36 23.30 2.48
C PRO A 137 -30.13 22.40 2.39
N HIS A 138 -29.28 22.37 3.42
CA HIS A 138 -28.07 21.55 3.45
C HIS A 138 -28.42 20.06 3.61
N VAL A 139 -29.42 19.75 4.45
CA VAL A 139 -29.91 18.38 4.64
C VAL A 139 -30.59 17.86 3.38
N LEU A 140 -31.46 18.65 2.75
CA LEU A 140 -32.10 18.28 1.48
C LEU A 140 -31.09 18.04 0.36
N THR A 141 -30.06 18.88 0.29
CA THR A 141 -28.97 18.71 -0.67
C THR A 141 -28.28 17.37 -0.44
N ALA A 142 -27.83 17.07 0.79
CA ALA A 142 -27.18 15.80 1.13
C ALA A 142 -28.06 14.58 0.84
N LEU A 143 -29.35 14.66 1.16
CA LEU A 143 -30.33 13.61 0.85
C LEU A 143 -30.45 13.39 -0.67
N SER A 144 -30.44 14.45 -1.47
CA SER A 144 -30.53 14.35 -2.93
C SER A 144 -29.28 13.69 -3.53
N TYR A 145 -28.08 13.99 -3.02
CA TYR A 145 -26.87 13.28 -3.43
C TYR A 145 -26.90 11.81 -3.00
N MET A 146 -27.39 11.53 -1.79
CA MET A 146 -27.52 10.16 -1.29
C MET A 146 -28.50 9.33 -2.12
N THR A 147 -29.65 9.89 -2.49
CA THR A 147 -30.60 9.17 -3.35
C THR A 147 -30.04 8.93 -4.75
N ALA A 148 -29.35 9.90 -5.34
CA ALA A 148 -28.67 9.72 -6.62
C ALA A 148 -27.60 8.61 -6.56
N PHE A 149 -26.77 8.61 -5.50
CA PHE A 149 -25.80 7.55 -5.25
C PHE A 149 -26.47 6.18 -5.10
N LEU A 150 -27.51 6.07 -4.27
CA LEU A 150 -28.22 4.82 -4.02
C LEU A 150 -28.86 4.25 -5.29
N ASN A 151 -29.39 5.11 -6.17
CA ASN A 151 -29.91 4.69 -7.47
C ASN A 151 -28.80 4.08 -8.35
N GLY A 152 -27.69 4.80 -8.55
CA GLY A 152 -26.58 4.29 -9.38
C GLY A 152 -25.91 3.04 -8.78
N PHE A 153 -25.78 2.98 -7.45
CA PHE A 153 -25.31 1.79 -6.76
C PHE A 153 -26.26 0.60 -6.97
N GLY A 154 -27.57 0.82 -6.87
CA GLY A 154 -28.58 -0.21 -7.11
C GLY A 154 -28.57 -0.74 -8.54
N GLU A 155 -28.39 0.13 -9.54
CA GLU A 155 -28.28 -0.26 -10.96
C GLU A 155 -27.13 -1.26 -11.18
N GLU A 156 -25.95 -0.99 -10.62
CA GLU A 156 -24.79 -1.88 -10.74
C GLU A 156 -24.98 -3.21 -9.98
N MET A 157 -25.62 -3.18 -8.82
CA MET A 157 -25.86 -4.37 -8.01
C MET A 157 -26.89 -5.32 -8.63
N VAL A 158 -27.93 -4.77 -9.29
CA VAL A 158 -28.94 -5.57 -10.00
C VAL A 158 -28.37 -6.16 -11.29
N ASN A 159 -27.53 -5.42 -12.01
CA ASN A 159 -26.92 -5.88 -13.26
C ASN A 159 -25.99 -7.10 -13.09
N LYS A 160 -25.47 -7.34 -11.88
CA LYS A 160 -24.61 -8.50 -11.58
C LYS A 160 -25.36 -9.81 -11.34
N GLU A 161 -26.68 -9.78 -11.15
CA GLU A 161 -27.48 -11.01 -10.97
C GLU A 161 -27.97 -11.62 -12.29
N THR A 162 -27.73 -10.95 -13.44
CA THR A 162 -28.24 -11.37 -14.76
C THR A 162 -27.18 -11.98 -15.70
N GLN A 163 -25.97 -12.30 -15.21
CA GLN A 163 -24.92 -13.00 -15.97
C GLN A 163 -24.40 -14.23 -15.22
#